data_AF-A0A1X2GNE2-F1
#
_entry.id   AF-A0A1X2GNE2-F1
#
_cell.length_a   1.000
_cell.length_b   1.000
_cell.length_c   1.000
_cell.angle_alpha   90.00
_cell.angle_beta   90.00
_cell.angle_gamma   90.00
#
_symmetry.space_group_name_H-M   'P 1'
#
loop_
_entity.id
_entity.type
_entity.pdbx_description
1 polymer ?
#
loop_
_entity_poly.entity_id
_entity_poly.type
_entity_poly.pdbx_seq_one_letter_code
_entity_poly.pdbx_strand_id
1 'polypeptide(L)'
;MNRLFGSSKKTPKPTLNDAIASTDLRVDAIEVKIKKLDAELTRYRDQLRKVGSGPGKKAIEQRALRVLKQKRGYEAQRDHLQQQSFNMEQAQMTTENLRGVMATVDAMQTANKELKRQYKNINVDKIDQLQDEMEDLLAQANEVQETLGRSYDLPDDVDEEDLAAGDAWI
;
A
#
# COMPACT_ATOMS: atom_id res chain seq x y z
N MET A 1 -49.45 6.57 -23.06
CA MET A 1 -48.22 6.01 -23.65
C MET A 1 -47.25 7.13 -24.01
N ASN A 2 -46.00 7.05 -23.55
CA ASN A 2 -44.76 7.27 -24.33
C ASN A 2 -43.55 7.34 -23.39
N ARG A 3 -42.92 6.17 -23.18
CA ARG A 3 -41.58 6.00 -22.61
C ARG A 3 -40.73 5.41 -23.73
N LEU A 4 -39.97 6.21 -24.46
CA LEU A 4 -39.08 5.73 -25.51
C LEU A 4 -37.87 6.67 -25.66
N PHE A 5 -36.69 6.07 -25.48
CA PHE A 5 -35.32 6.53 -25.78
C PHE A 5 -34.50 7.27 -24.71
N GLY A 6 -33.48 6.55 -24.22
CA GLY A 6 -32.30 7.12 -23.59
C GLY A 6 -32.12 6.73 -22.13
N SER A 7 -31.64 5.52 -21.84
CA SER A 7 -31.12 5.19 -20.52
C SER A 7 -30.05 6.21 -20.14
N SER A 8 -30.23 6.97 -19.07
CA SER A 8 -29.11 7.66 -18.43
C SER A 8 -28.22 6.56 -17.86
N LYS A 9 -27.24 6.09 -18.65
CA LYS A 9 -26.08 5.40 -18.07
C LYS A 9 -25.53 6.39 -17.07
N LYS A 10 -25.76 6.14 -15.78
CA LYS A 10 -25.13 6.91 -14.69
C LYS A 10 -23.64 6.84 -14.96
N THR A 11 -23.06 7.91 -15.46
CA THR A 11 -21.61 8.03 -15.58
C THR A 11 -21.04 7.70 -14.20
N PRO A 12 -20.16 6.70 -14.09
CA PRO A 12 -19.51 6.40 -12.83
C PRO A 12 -18.93 7.69 -12.27
N LYS A 13 -19.12 7.93 -10.97
CA LYS A 13 -18.49 9.08 -10.33
C LYS A 13 -16.96 8.93 -10.49
N PRO A 14 -16.24 10.02 -10.83
CA PRO A 14 -14.79 9.95 -10.97
C PRO A 14 -14.14 9.34 -9.73
N THR A 15 -13.24 8.41 -9.96
CA THR A 15 -12.43 7.76 -8.92
C THR A 15 -11.14 8.55 -8.68
N LEU A 16 -10.42 8.22 -7.59
CA LEU A 16 -9.07 8.75 -7.37
C LEU A 16 -8.13 8.42 -8.55
N ASN A 17 -8.22 7.20 -9.09
CA ASN A 17 -7.46 6.79 -10.28
C ASN A 17 -7.76 7.69 -11.49
N ASP A 18 -9.03 8.03 -11.74
CA ASP A 18 -9.40 8.92 -12.84
C ASP A 18 -8.81 10.33 -12.66
N ALA A 19 -8.79 10.83 -11.42
CA ALA A 19 -8.24 12.13 -11.08
C ALA A 19 -6.70 12.17 -11.17
N ILE A 20 -6.02 11.10 -10.76
CA ILE A 20 -4.55 10.91 -10.92
C ILE A 20 -4.22 10.91 -12.42
N ALA A 21 -4.85 10.03 -13.20
CA ALA A 21 -4.59 9.94 -14.63
C ALA A 21 -4.86 11.26 -15.37
N SER A 22 -5.94 11.97 -15.02
CA SER A 22 -6.21 13.29 -15.59
C SER A 22 -5.18 14.35 -15.18
N THR A 23 -4.60 14.24 -14.00
CA THR A 23 -3.57 15.17 -13.50
C THR A 23 -2.25 14.92 -14.21
N ASP A 24 -1.87 13.65 -14.39
CA ASP A 24 -0.64 13.27 -15.10
C ASP A 24 -0.67 13.71 -16.57
N LEU A 25 -1.81 13.56 -17.25
CA LEU A 25 -1.97 14.09 -18.62
C LEU A 25 -1.76 15.62 -18.70
N ARG A 26 -2.14 16.35 -17.64
CA ARG A 26 -1.91 17.81 -17.56
C ARG A 26 -0.43 18.12 -17.29
N VAL A 27 0.24 17.32 -16.47
CA VAL A 27 1.70 17.38 -16.26
C VAL A 27 2.41 17.20 -17.59
N ASP A 28 2.11 16.14 -18.34
CA ASP A 28 2.70 15.86 -19.66
C ASP A 28 2.50 17.02 -20.64
N ALA A 29 1.29 17.58 -20.68
CA ALA A 29 0.98 18.73 -21.54
C ALA A 29 1.80 19.98 -21.17
N ILE A 30 2.07 20.19 -19.88
CA ILE A 30 2.94 21.28 -19.41
C ILE A 30 4.40 20.99 -19.74
N GLU A 31 4.88 19.75 -19.60
CA GLU A 31 6.24 19.38 -19.98
C GLU A 31 6.53 19.64 -21.46
N VAL A 32 5.57 19.37 -22.34
CA VAL A 32 5.69 19.70 -23.77
C VAL A 32 5.87 21.21 -23.97
N LYS A 33 5.17 22.06 -23.20
CA LYS A 33 5.36 23.52 -23.26
C LYS A 33 6.74 23.94 -22.74
N ILE A 34 7.20 23.34 -21.64
CA ILE A 34 8.54 23.58 -21.08
C ILE A 34 9.62 23.23 -22.13
N LYS A 35 9.53 22.06 -22.77
CA LYS A 35 10.48 21.63 -23.82
C LYS A 35 10.54 22.62 -24.99
N LYS A 36 9.40 23.19 -25.41
CA LYS A 36 9.37 24.23 -26.46
C LYS A 36 10.09 25.50 -26.03
N LEU A 37 9.87 25.96 -24.78
CA LEU A 37 10.54 27.14 -24.23
C LEU A 37 12.05 26.91 -24.06
N ASP A 38 12.47 25.70 -23.70
CA ASP A 38 13.90 25.34 -23.63
C ASP A 38 14.59 25.40 -25.00
N ALA A 39 13.92 24.90 -26.04
CA ALA A 39 14.42 25.02 -27.40
C ALA A 39 14.55 26.50 -27.82
N GLU A 40 13.60 27.35 -27.45
CA GLU A 40 13.66 28.80 -27.71
C GLU A 40 14.79 29.49 -26.93
N LEU A 41 14.97 29.18 -25.65
CA LEU A 41 16.08 29.68 -24.84
C LEU A 41 17.44 29.28 -25.41
N THR A 42 17.55 28.05 -25.94
CA THR A 42 18.77 27.58 -26.60
C THR A 42 19.10 28.42 -27.82
N ARG A 43 18.10 28.76 -28.65
CA ARG A 43 18.28 29.66 -29.80
C ARG A 43 18.73 31.05 -29.37
N TYR A 44 18.15 31.61 -28.31
CA TYR A 44 18.59 32.90 -27.79
C TYR A 44 20.02 32.86 -27.24
N ARG A 45 20.41 31.77 -26.57
CA ARG A 45 21.79 31.57 -26.11
C ARG A 45 22.78 31.58 -27.28
N ASP A 46 22.44 30.90 -28.37
CA ASP A 46 23.30 30.84 -29.55
C ASP A 46 23.37 32.18 -30.29
N GLN A 47 22.27 32.95 -30.33
CA GLN A 47 22.27 34.32 -30.85
C GLN A 47 23.15 35.25 -30.01
N LEU A 48 23.05 35.18 -28.68
CA LEU A 48 23.86 36.00 -27.77
C LEU A 48 25.37 35.73 -27.88
N ARG A 49 25.76 34.49 -28.24
CA ARG A 49 27.16 34.13 -28.50
C ARG A 49 27.71 34.78 -29.77
N LYS A 50 26.85 35.04 -30.77
CA LYS A 50 27.23 35.57 -32.08
C LYS A 50 27.15 37.10 -32.16
N VAL A 51 26.39 37.73 -31.25
CA VAL A 51 26.17 39.18 -31.24
C VAL A 51 27.22 39.87 -30.37
N GLY A 52 27.93 40.83 -30.97
CA GLY A 52 28.85 41.71 -30.25
C GLY A 52 28.15 42.65 -29.25
N SER A 53 28.94 43.32 -28.41
CA SER A 53 28.44 44.27 -27.42
C SER A 53 27.61 45.38 -28.08
N GLY A 54 26.38 45.62 -27.62
CA GLY A 54 25.56 46.72 -28.15
C GLY A 54 24.05 46.59 -27.90
N PRO A 55 23.24 47.52 -28.44
CA PRO A 55 21.78 47.54 -28.27
C PRO A 55 21.10 46.24 -28.75
N GLY A 56 21.61 45.61 -29.81
CA GLY A 56 21.11 44.33 -30.31
C GLY A 56 21.23 43.19 -29.29
N LYS A 57 22.31 43.16 -28.51
CA LYS A 57 22.51 42.17 -27.44
C LYS A 57 21.47 42.34 -26.33
N LYS A 58 21.26 43.58 -25.86
CA LYS A 58 20.26 43.90 -24.83
C LYS A 58 18.84 43.50 -25.25
N ALA A 59 18.48 43.70 -26.52
CA ALA A 59 17.18 43.31 -27.02
C ALA A 59 16.96 41.79 -26.99
N ILE A 60 18.00 41.00 -27.33
CA ILE A 60 17.95 39.54 -27.27
C ILE A 60 17.88 39.06 -25.81
N GLU A 61 18.66 39.65 -24.90
CA GLU A 61 18.62 39.36 -23.47
C GLU A 61 17.22 39.59 -22.88
N GLN A 62 16.57 40.71 -23.23
CA GLN A 62 15.21 41.01 -22.77
C GLN A 62 14.19 39.99 -23.27
N ARG A 63 14.31 39.51 -24.51
CA ARG A 63 13.43 38.46 -25.05
C ARG A 63 13.67 37.12 -24.36
N ALA A 64 14.94 36.73 -24.19
CA ALA A 64 15.32 35.52 -23.47
C ALA A 64 14.79 35.55 -22.02
N LEU A 65 14.86 36.70 -21.34
CA LEU A 65 14.34 36.85 -19.99
C LEU A 65 12.82 36.64 -19.90
N ARG A 66 12.04 37.08 -20.90
CA ARG A 66 10.59 36.83 -20.93
C ARG A 66 10.29 35.34 -21.07
N VAL A 67 10.99 34.65 -21.98
CA VAL A 67 10.84 33.20 -22.17
C VAL A 67 11.25 32.44 -20.91
N LEU A 68 12.33 32.84 -20.25
CA LEU A 68 12.77 32.23 -18.99
C LEU A 68 11.72 32.40 -17.88
N LYS A 69 11.13 33.59 -17.75
CA LYS A 69 10.04 33.82 -16.79
C LYS A 69 8.82 32.94 -17.07
N GLN A 70 8.44 32.82 -18.35
CA GLN A 70 7.35 31.94 -18.76
C GLN A 70 7.65 30.48 -18.46
N LYS A 71 8.87 30.02 -18.74
CA LYS A 71 9.31 28.66 -18.43
C LYS A 71 9.20 28.36 -16.94
N ARG A 72 9.73 29.25 -16.08
CA ARG A 72 9.64 29.11 -14.62
C ARG A 72 8.21 29.05 -14.11
N GLY A 73 7.30 29.81 -14.73
CA GLY A 73 5.87 29.73 -14.40
C GLY A 73 5.27 28.35 -14.70
N TYR A 74 5.62 27.75 -15.84
CA TYR A 74 5.18 26.39 -16.18
C TYR A 74 5.87 25.31 -15.33
N GLU A 75 7.14 25.45 -14.99
CA GLU A 75 7.84 24.56 -14.05
C GLU A 75 7.14 24.54 -12.69
N ALA A 76 6.83 25.72 -12.14
CA ALA A 76 6.08 25.81 -10.88
C ALA A 76 4.68 25.19 -10.97
N GLN A 77 3.98 25.38 -12.10
CA GLN A 77 2.67 24.76 -12.33
C GLN A 77 2.76 23.23 -12.40
N ARG A 78 3.78 22.70 -13.09
CA ARG A 78 4.06 21.26 -13.17
C ARG A 78 4.31 20.69 -11.77
N ASP A 79 5.19 21.32 -11.01
CA ASP A 79 5.59 20.84 -9.67
C ASP A 79 4.38 20.81 -8.73
N HIS A 80 3.50 21.81 -8.80
CA HIS A 80 2.26 21.82 -8.03
C HIS A 80 1.33 20.65 -8.40
N LEU A 81 1.17 20.35 -9.69
CA LEU A 81 0.34 19.24 -10.14
C LEU A 81 0.95 17.87 -9.80
N GLN A 82 2.27 17.74 -9.88
CA GLN A 82 2.98 16.53 -9.45
C GLN A 82 2.78 16.27 -7.95
N GLN A 83 2.87 17.31 -7.12
CA GLN A 83 2.55 17.19 -5.70
C GLN A 83 1.09 16.80 -5.46
N GLN A 84 0.16 17.34 -6.26
CA GLN A 84 -1.26 16.96 -6.19
C GLN A 84 -1.46 15.48 -6.56
N SER A 85 -0.80 15.00 -7.62
CA SER A 85 -0.86 13.60 -8.06
C SER A 85 -0.35 12.68 -6.96
N PHE A 86 0.83 12.98 -6.41
CA PHE A 86 1.42 12.23 -5.30
C PHE A 86 0.51 12.16 -4.07
N ASN A 87 -0.12 13.27 -3.68
CA ASN A 87 -1.05 13.28 -2.55
C ASN A 87 -2.27 12.36 -2.80
N MET A 88 -2.75 12.29 -4.04
CA MET A 88 -3.84 11.39 -4.42
C MET A 88 -3.40 9.92 -4.44
N GLU A 89 -2.19 9.63 -4.93
CA GLU A 89 -1.59 8.29 -4.87
C GLU A 89 -1.48 7.78 -3.43
N GLN A 90 -1.03 8.64 -2.51
CA GLN A 90 -0.97 8.31 -1.08
C GLN A 90 -2.36 8.05 -0.47
N ALA A 91 -3.36 8.86 -0.85
CA ALA A 91 -4.74 8.64 -0.43
C ALA A 91 -5.30 7.31 -0.98
N GLN A 92 -4.91 6.94 -2.20
CA GLN A 92 -5.29 5.67 -2.80
C GLN A 92 -4.65 4.49 -2.07
N MET A 93 -3.35 4.52 -1.80
CA MET A 93 -2.68 3.49 -1.00
C MET A 93 -3.31 3.32 0.38
N THR A 94 -3.64 4.44 1.03
CA THR A 94 -4.34 4.43 2.33
C THR A 94 -5.71 3.77 2.20
N THR A 95 -6.46 4.07 1.14
CA THR A 95 -7.77 3.47 0.88
C THR A 95 -7.67 1.97 0.65
N GLU A 96 -6.65 1.50 -0.06
CA GLU A 96 -6.39 0.08 -0.31
C GLU A 96 -6.04 -0.66 0.99
N ASN A 97 -5.17 -0.07 1.83
CA ASN A 97 -4.85 -0.62 3.16
C ASN A 97 -6.10 -0.72 4.04
N LEU A 98 -6.94 0.32 4.06
CA LEU A 98 -8.19 0.32 4.83
C LEU A 98 -9.16 -0.77 4.35
N ARG A 99 -9.24 -1.05 3.04
CA ARG A 99 -10.03 -2.17 2.51
C ARG A 99 -9.54 -3.52 3.04
N GLY A 100 -8.22 -3.71 3.11
CA GLY A 100 -7.63 -4.91 3.71
C GLY A 100 -7.99 -5.06 5.19
N VAL A 101 -7.88 -3.97 5.96
CA VAL A 101 -8.29 -3.95 7.38
C VAL A 101 -9.77 -4.29 7.54
N MET A 102 -10.65 -3.71 6.71
CA MET A 102 -12.08 -4.02 6.74
C MET A 102 -12.36 -5.50 6.48
N ALA A 103 -11.70 -6.10 5.48
CA ALA A 103 -11.84 -7.54 5.20
C ALA A 103 -11.42 -8.41 6.39
N THR A 104 -10.33 -8.05 7.08
CA THR A 104 -9.90 -8.72 8.32
C THR A 104 -10.93 -8.55 9.43
N VAL A 105 -11.47 -7.35 9.63
CA VAL A 105 -12.51 -7.09 10.63
C VAL A 105 -13.78 -7.91 10.34
N ASP A 106 -14.21 -8.00 9.08
CA ASP A 106 -15.36 -8.80 8.67
C ASP A 106 -15.13 -10.30 8.91
N ALA A 107 -13.92 -10.79 8.64
CA ALA A 107 -13.52 -12.16 8.95
C ALA A 107 -13.53 -12.44 10.46
N MET A 108 -12.99 -11.52 11.28
CA MET A 108 -13.02 -11.61 12.73
C MET A 108 -14.45 -11.58 13.30
N GLN A 109 -15.33 -10.73 12.75
CA GLN A 109 -16.73 -10.71 13.15
C GLN A 109 -17.43 -12.03 12.83
N THR A 110 -17.14 -12.62 11.68
CA THR A 110 -17.67 -13.92 11.26
C THR A 110 -17.17 -15.03 12.19
N ALA A 111 -15.86 -15.08 12.45
CA ALA A 111 -15.26 -16.03 13.38
C ALA A 111 -15.84 -15.88 14.81
N ASN A 112 -16.02 -14.65 15.30
CA ASN A 112 -16.60 -14.40 16.62
C ASN A 112 -18.07 -14.85 16.70
N LYS A 113 -18.86 -14.67 15.64
CA LYS A 113 -20.24 -15.20 15.58
C LYS A 113 -20.25 -16.73 15.66
N GLU A 114 -19.34 -17.39 14.94
CA GLU A 114 -19.22 -18.84 14.96
C GLU A 114 -18.74 -19.36 16.32
N LEU A 115 -17.74 -18.73 16.93
CA LEU A 115 -17.29 -19.02 18.29
C LEU A 115 -18.44 -18.89 19.30
N LYS A 116 -19.23 -17.80 19.24
CA LYS A 116 -20.41 -17.63 20.10
C LYS A 116 -21.47 -18.71 19.87
N ARG A 117 -21.66 -19.18 18.63
CA ARG A 117 -22.59 -20.27 18.29
C ARG A 117 -22.12 -21.59 18.87
N GLN A 118 -20.83 -21.90 18.73
CA GLN A 118 -20.23 -23.10 19.32
C GLN A 118 -20.29 -23.06 20.84
N TYR A 119 -19.93 -21.94 21.48
CA TYR A 119 -20.05 -21.77 22.93
C TYR A 119 -21.48 -21.89 23.45
N LYS A 120 -22.49 -21.40 22.72
CA LYS A 120 -23.90 -21.61 23.10
C LYS A 120 -24.35 -23.08 23.02
N ASN A 121 -23.66 -23.90 22.23
CA ASN A 121 -23.93 -25.33 22.08
C ASN A 121 -23.07 -26.19 23.03
N ILE A 122 -22.11 -25.60 23.72
CA ILE A 122 -21.38 -26.26 24.81
C ILE A 122 -22.18 -26.00 26.09
N ASN A 123 -22.89 -27.04 26.55
CA ASN A 123 -23.58 -26.98 27.82
C ASN A 123 -22.50 -26.92 28.92
N VAL A 124 -22.51 -25.90 29.79
CA VAL A 124 -21.52 -25.74 30.87
C VAL A 124 -21.50 -26.98 31.77
N ASP A 125 -22.65 -27.59 31.99
CA ASP A 125 -22.79 -28.87 32.72
C ASP A 125 -21.99 -30.03 32.10
N LYS A 126 -21.73 -30.00 30.78
CA LYS A 126 -20.90 -31.00 30.11
C LYS A 126 -19.41 -30.68 30.20
N ILE A 127 -19.03 -29.43 30.45
CA ILE A 127 -17.64 -29.07 30.73
C ILE A 127 -17.25 -29.61 32.11
N ASP A 128 -18.12 -29.46 33.12
CA ASP A 128 -17.91 -30.02 34.45
C ASP A 128 -17.78 -31.56 34.38
N GLN A 129 -18.67 -32.24 33.65
CA GLN A 129 -18.55 -33.69 33.41
C GLN A 129 -17.29 -34.10 32.64
N LEU A 130 -16.86 -33.33 31.63
CA LEU A 130 -15.63 -33.60 30.90
C LEU A 130 -14.38 -33.35 31.74
N GLN A 131 -14.43 -32.39 32.66
CA GLN A 131 -13.35 -32.12 33.60
C GLN A 131 -13.24 -33.26 34.63
N ASP A 132 -14.37 -33.73 35.16
CA ASP A 132 -14.43 -34.90 36.04
C ASP A 132 -13.93 -36.18 35.32
N GLU A 133 -14.35 -36.42 34.08
CA GLU A 133 -13.88 -37.56 33.28
C GLU A 133 -12.39 -37.45 32.92
N MET A 134 -11.86 -36.24 32.68
CA MET A 134 -10.43 -36.02 32.46
C MET A 134 -9.61 -36.23 33.73
N GLU A 135 -10.12 -35.83 34.89
CA GLU A 135 -9.47 -36.07 36.18
C GLU A 135 -9.42 -37.58 36.49
N ASP A 136 -10.51 -38.30 36.23
CA ASP A 136 -10.58 -39.77 36.34
C ASP A 136 -9.64 -40.48 35.34
N LEU A 137 -9.53 -39.99 34.11
CA LEU A 137 -8.62 -40.54 33.10
C LEU A 137 -7.15 -40.25 33.40
N LEU A 138 -6.82 -39.08 33.94
CA LEU A 138 -5.45 -38.77 34.38
C LEU A 138 -5.09 -39.59 35.63
N ALA A 139 -6.03 -39.83 36.54
CA ALA A 139 -5.84 -40.71 37.68
C ALA A 139 -5.60 -42.18 37.23
N GLN A 140 -6.41 -42.69 36.30
CA GLN A 140 -6.18 -44.03 35.72
C GLN A 140 -4.89 -44.11 34.90
N ALA A 141 -4.54 -43.06 34.14
CA ALA A 141 -3.30 -43.04 33.39
C ALA A 141 -2.08 -43.07 34.33
N ASN A 142 -2.11 -42.32 35.44
CA ASN A 142 -1.07 -42.38 36.46
C ASN A 142 -1.03 -43.74 37.18
N GLU A 143 -2.18 -44.35 37.48
CA GLU A 143 -2.26 -45.69 38.08
C GLU A 143 -1.72 -46.78 37.11
N VAL A 144 -2.01 -46.66 35.82
CA VAL A 144 -1.48 -47.51 34.75
C VAL A 144 0.02 -47.30 34.57
N GLN A 145 0.50 -46.06 34.66
CA GLN A 145 1.92 -45.72 34.54
C GLN A 145 2.71 -46.14 35.79
N GLU A 146 2.09 -46.18 36.98
CA GLU A 146 2.67 -46.69 38.22
C GLU A 146 2.66 -48.22 38.29
N THR A 147 1.66 -48.87 37.71
CA THR A 147 1.61 -50.34 37.57
C THR A 147 2.51 -50.87 36.45
N LEU A 148 2.70 -50.12 35.36
CA LEU A 148 3.68 -50.41 34.29
C LEU A 148 5.10 -49.95 34.65
N GLY A 149 5.25 -48.97 35.54
CA GLY A 149 6.52 -48.35 35.95
C GLY A 149 7.39 -49.20 36.88
N ARG A 150 6.94 -50.39 37.29
CA ARG A 150 7.82 -51.40 37.91
C ARG A 150 8.63 -52.17 36.86
N SER A 151 9.35 -51.47 35.98
CA SER A 151 10.36 -52.08 35.12
C SER A 151 11.14 -51.04 34.31
N TYR A 152 12.41 -50.87 34.71
CA TYR A 152 13.57 -50.35 34.00
C TYR A 152 13.89 -48.84 34.02
N ASP A 153 14.75 -48.54 35.00
CA ASP A 153 15.94 -47.68 34.97
C ASP A 153 16.58 -47.44 33.58
N LEU A 154 16.79 -46.13 33.34
CA LEU A 154 18.01 -45.43 32.82
C LEU A 154 18.48 -45.69 31.37
N PRO A 155 19.31 -44.79 30.77
CA PRO A 155 19.66 -43.40 31.11
C PRO A 155 19.64 -42.40 29.93
N ASP A 156 19.78 -41.14 30.34
CA ASP A 156 20.16 -39.92 29.60
C ASP A 156 21.11 -40.16 28.40
N ASP A 157 20.83 -39.49 27.26
CA ASP A 157 21.82 -38.95 26.30
C ASP A 157 21.14 -38.55 24.99
N VAL A 158 20.65 -37.30 24.89
CA VAL A 158 20.71 -36.52 23.64
C VAL A 158 20.88 -35.05 24.04
N ASP A 159 22.14 -34.63 24.13
CA ASP A 159 22.55 -33.26 24.41
C ASP A 159 22.22 -32.29 23.26
N GLU A 160 21.85 -31.07 23.64
CA GLU A 160 21.47 -29.90 22.82
C GLU A 160 22.64 -29.27 22.01
N GLU A 161 23.65 -30.04 21.58
CA GLU A 161 24.77 -29.52 20.76
C GLU A 161 24.68 -29.84 19.26
N ASP A 162 23.69 -30.62 18.80
CA ASP A 162 23.56 -30.99 17.38
C ASP A 162 22.66 -30.04 16.56
N LEU A 163 22.20 -28.93 17.15
CA LEU A 163 21.27 -27.98 16.50
C LEU A 163 21.81 -26.54 16.36
N ALA A 164 23.13 -26.38 16.35
CA ALA A 164 23.79 -25.09 16.12
C ALA A 164 25.00 -25.18 15.17
N ALA A 165 24.83 -25.82 14.01
CA ALA A 165 25.80 -25.74 12.91
C ALA A 165 25.06 -25.80 11.56
N GLY A 166 24.58 -24.64 11.11
CA GLY A 166 23.89 -24.49 9.83
C GLY A 166 23.95 -23.05 9.33
N ASP A 167 25.19 -22.59 9.14
CA ASP A 167 25.66 -21.57 8.19
C ASP A 167 24.90 -20.23 8.07
N ALA A 168 25.43 -19.13 8.58
CA ALA A 168 26.62 -18.39 8.11
C ALA A 168 26.39 -17.61 6.79
N TRP A 169 26.30 -16.29 6.96
CA TRP A 169 26.97 -15.25 6.17
C TRP A 169 27.29 -15.58 4.70
N ILE A 170 26.41 -15.17 3.78
CA ILE A 170 26.77 -14.71 2.43
C ILE A 170 25.88 -13.51 2.08
#